data_AF-A0A9E8SI44-F1
#
_entry.id   AF-A0A9E8SI44-F1
#
_cell.length_a   1.000
_cell.length_b   1.000
_cell.length_c   1.000
_cell.angle_alpha   90.00
_cell.angle_beta   90.00
_cell.angle_gamma   90.00
#
_symmetry.space_group_name_H-M   'P 1'
#
loop_
_entity.id
_entity.type
_entity.pdbx_description
1 polymer ?
#
loop_
_entity_poly.entity_id
_entity_poly.type
_entity_poly.pdbx_seq_one_letter_code
_entity_poly.pdbx_strand_id
1 'polypeptide(L)'
;MAVQTARITFLGTPEFKGWLKNEAKKEGVSIAELIRHRCLNEPNEDELLLLAMADEVKKATHRAKASLNKGLKDANEALAAIRRAKQ
;
A
#
# COMPACT_ATOMS: atom_id res chain seq x y z
N MET A 1 10.83 -1.14 -28.37
CA MET A 1 9.89 -1.82 -29.28
C MET A 1 8.49 -1.57 -28.76
N ALA A 2 7.58 -1.01 -29.56
CA ALA A 2 6.22 -0.75 -29.11
C ALA A 2 5.55 -2.08 -28.75
N VAL A 3 5.17 -2.26 -27.49
CA VAL A 3 4.46 -3.46 -27.02
C VAL A 3 3.09 -3.45 -27.71
N GLN A 4 2.98 -4.10 -28.88
CA GLN A 4 1.71 -4.26 -29.56
C GLN A 4 0.84 -5.19 -28.73
N THR A 5 -0.26 -4.65 -28.24
CA THR A 5 -1.28 -5.42 -27.53
C THR A 5 -2.02 -6.32 -28.52
N ALA A 6 -2.19 -7.59 -28.17
CA ALA A 6 -2.98 -8.53 -28.98
C ALA A 6 -4.48 -8.33 -28.69
N ARG A 7 -5.32 -8.40 -29.74
CA ARG A 7 -6.77 -8.37 -29.58
C ARG A 7 -7.26 -9.74 -29.15
N ILE A 8 -8.02 -9.79 -28.05
CA ILE A 8 -8.70 -11.00 -27.58
C ILE A 8 -10.18 -10.85 -27.91
N THR A 9 -10.76 -11.84 -28.60
CA THR A 9 -12.21 -11.91 -28.82
C THR A 9 -12.82 -12.83 -27.78
N PHE A 10 -13.78 -12.30 -27.03
CA PHE A 10 -14.52 -13.05 -26.02
C PHE A 10 -15.99 -13.11 -26.42
N LEU A 11 -16.58 -14.31 -26.37
CA LEU A 11 -18.01 -14.51 -26.55
C LEU A 11 -18.67 -14.46 -25.18
N GLY A 12 -19.53 -13.45 -24.99
CA GLY A 12 -20.30 -13.27 -23.77
C GLY A 12 -21.75 -12.95 -24.08
N THR A 13 -22.62 -13.13 -23.10
CA THR A 13 -24.03 -12.73 -23.25
C THR A 13 -24.16 -11.20 -23.26
N PRO A 14 -25.25 -10.64 -23.82
CA PRO A 14 -25.51 -9.21 -23.78
C PRO A 14 -25.53 -8.64 -22.36
N GLU A 15 -26.08 -9.40 -21.41
CA GLU A 15 -26.16 -9.04 -19.99
C GLU A 15 -24.76 -8.93 -19.39
N PHE A 16 -23.89 -9.89 -19.67
CA PHE A 16 -22.52 -9.88 -19.19
C PHE A 16 -21.71 -8.71 -19.75
N LYS A 17 -21.91 -8.37 -21.03
CA LYS A 17 -21.29 -7.18 -21.63
C LYS A 17 -21.79 -5.88 -20.99
N GLY A 18 -23.08 -5.82 -20.66
CA GLY A 18 -23.68 -4.69 -19.93
C GLY A 18 -23.09 -4.55 -18.53
N TRP A 19 -22.95 -5.68 -17.83
CA TRP A 19 -22.31 -5.74 -16.52
C TRP A 19 -20.85 -5.25 -16.55
N LEU A 20 -20.03 -5.73 -17.48
CA LEU A 20 -18.62 -5.30 -17.63
C LEU A 20 -18.50 -3.79 -17.88
N LYS A 21 -19.40 -3.22 -18.70
CA LYS A 21 -19.44 -1.76 -18.94
C LYS A 21 -19.75 -0.98 -17.67
N ASN A 22 -20.73 -1.44 -16.90
CA ASN A 22 -21.13 -0.78 -15.66
C ASN A 22 -20.01 -0.85 -14.62
N GLU A 23 -19.35 -2.00 -14.51
CA GLU A 23 -18.28 -2.20 -13.55
C GLU A 23 -17.05 -1.36 -13.89
N ALA A 24 -16.63 -1.35 -15.16
CA ALA A 24 -15.53 -0.50 -15.63
C ALA A 24 -15.83 0.98 -15.39
N LYS A 25 -17.09 1.39 -15.58
CA LYS A 25 -17.53 2.77 -15.30
C LYS A 25 -17.48 3.11 -13.80
N LYS A 26 -17.84 2.19 -12.90
CA LYS A 26 -17.74 2.42 -11.45
C LYS A 26 -16.30 2.62 -11.00
N GLU A 27 -15.39 1.82 -11.53
CA GLU A 27 -13.96 1.89 -11.23
C GLU A 27 -13.23 3.00 -12.02
N GLY A 28 -13.91 3.69 -12.94
CA GLY A 28 -13.33 4.79 -13.72
C GLY A 28 -12.33 4.36 -14.79
N VAL A 29 -12.27 3.07 -15.13
CA VAL A 29 -11.27 2.48 -16.01
C VAL A 29 -11.88 1.91 -17.30
N SER A 30 -11.04 1.52 -18.26
CA SER A 30 -11.48 0.80 -19.45
C SER A 30 -11.87 -0.65 -19.12
N ILE A 31 -12.75 -1.27 -19.93
CA ILE A 31 -13.08 -2.70 -19.78
C ILE A 31 -11.81 -3.57 -19.86
N ALA A 32 -10.85 -3.20 -20.70
CA ALA A 32 -9.59 -3.91 -20.83
C ALA A 32 -8.67 -3.73 -19.61
N GLU A 33 -8.67 -2.56 -18.97
CA GLU A 33 -8.05 -2.35 -17.64
C GLU A 33 -8.69 -3.28 -16.62
N LEU A 34 -10.02 -3.23 -16.50
CA LEU A 34 -10.78 -3.98 -15.50
C LEU A 34 -10.47 -5.48 -15.60
N ILE A 35 -10.47 -6.01 -16.82
CA ILE A 35 -10.13 -7.42 -17.08
C ILE A 35 -8.68 -7.70 -16.67
N ARG A 36 -7.73 -6.83 -17.03
CA ARG A 36 -6.32 -7.00 -16.67
C ARG A 36 -6.14 -6.99 -15.15
N HIS A 37 -6.68 -6.01 -14.43
CA HIS A 37 -6.61 -5.93 -12.97
C HIS A 37 -7.14 -7.22 -12.32
N ARG A 38 -8.32 -7.68 -12.73
CA ARG A 38 -8.94 -8.89 -12.16
C ARG A 38 -8.23 -10.19 -12.52
N CYS A 39 -7.56 -10.27 -13.67
CA CYS A 39 -6.86 -11.49 -14.10
C CYS A 39 -5.42 -11.56 -13.59
N LEU A 40 -4.74 -10.42 -13.50
CA LEU A 40 -3.34 -10.34 -13.12
C LEU A 40 -3.15 -10.12 -11.61
N ASN A 41 -4.22 -9.82 -10.86
CA ASN A 41 -4.16 -9.37 -9.45
C ASN A 41 -3.18 -8.19 -9.26
N GLU A 42 -3.10 -7.38 -10.31
CA GLU A 42 -2.47 -6.06 -10.44
C GLU A 42 -2.93 -5.08 -9.36
N PRO A 43 -2.15 -4.69 -8.33
CA PRO A 43 -2.57 -3.62 -7.47
C PRO A 43 -2.85 -2.37 -8.31
N ASN A 44 -4.03 -1.77 -8.15
CA ASN A 44 -4.33 -0.53 -8.85
C ASN A 44 -3.53 0.65 -8.26
N GLU A 45 -3.61 1.83 -8.90
CA GLU A 45 -2.84 3.00 -8.46
C GLU A 45 -3.12 3.39 -7.00
N ASP A 46 -4.38 3.31 -6.58
CA ASP A 46 -4.79 3.60 -5.20
C ASP A 46 -4.22 2.57 -4.21
N GLU A 47 -4.21 1.29 -4.58
CA GLU A 47 -3.62 0.21 -3.77
C GLU A 47 -2.10 0.33 -3.68
N LEU A 48 -1.42 0.72 -4.75
CA LEU A 48 0.01 1.02 -4.74
C LEU A 48 0.32 2.22 -3.84
N LEU A 49 -0.48 3.28 -3.91
CA LEU A 49 -0.35 4.43 -3.03
C LEU A 49 -0.57 4.04 -1.56
N LEU A 50 -1.60 3.24 -1.29
CA LEU A 50 -1.89 2.73 0.06
C LEU A 50 -0.73 1.89 0.61
N LEU A 51 -0.13 1.02 -0.20
CA LEU A 51 1.04 0.24 0.17
C LEU A 51 2.24 1.14 0.52
N ALA A 52 2.49 2.18 -0.28
CA ALA A 52 3.56 3.14 -0.02
C ALA A 52 3.32 3.92 1.29
N MET A 53 2.08 4.36 1.54
CA MET A 53 1.71 5.02 2.79
C MET A 53 1.88 4.10 4.00
N ALA A 54 1.45 2.84 3.89
CA ALA A 54 1.60 1.84 4.96
C ALA A 54 3.07 1.58 5.30
N ASP A 55 3.95 1.51 4.29
CA ASP A 55 5.39 1.36 4.49
C ASP A 55 6.00 2.58 5.20
N GLU A 56 5.60 3.79 4.83
CA GLU A 56 6.10 5.00 5.50
C GLU A 56 5.62 5.09 6.96
N VAL A 57 4.37 4.73 7.25
CA VAL A 57 3.86 4.65 8.63
C VAL A 57 4.66 3.63 9.44
N LYS A 58 5.00 2.48 8.86
CA LYS A 58 5.81 1.44 9.51
C LYS A 58 7.23 1.94 9.81
N LYS A 59 7.85 2.66 8.88
CA LYS A 59 9.17 3.30 9.10
C LYS A 59 9.11 4.36 10.19
N ALA A 60 8.10 5.22 10.17
CA ALA A 60 7.91 6.27 11.16
C ALA A 60 7.71 5.69 12.57
N THR A 61 6.87 4.65 12.71
CA THR A 61 6.67 3.97 14.00
C THR A 61 7.94 3.26 14.48
N HIS A 62 8.71 2.65 13.58
CA HIS A 62 10.00 2.07 13.95
C HIS A 62 10.99 3.11 14.50
N ARG A 63 11.12 4.26 13.83
CA ARG A 63 11.96 5.38 14.30
C ARG A 63 11.48 5.92 15.64
N ALA A 64 10.17 6.12 15.80
CA ALA A 64 9.60 6.61 17.06
C ALA A 64 9.89 5.66 18.23
N LYS A 65 9.75 4.34 18.02
CA LYS A 65 10.09 3.32 19.02
C LYS A 65 11.58 3.35 19.38
N ALA A 66 12.46 3.48 18.39
CA ALA A 66 13.90 3.57 18.63
C ALA A 66 14.26 4.81 19.46
N SER A 67 13.70 5.99 19.12
CA SER A 67 13.92 7.23 19.86
C SER A 67 13.40 7.15 21.30
N LEU A 68 12.22 6.55 21.51
CA LEU A 68 11.65 6.36 22.84
C LEU A 68 12.54 5.46 23.72
N ASN A 69 12.97 4.32 23.18
CA ASN A 69 13.84 3.39 23.90
C ASN A 69 15.17 4.05 24.28
N LYS A 70 15.75 4.85 23.38
CA LYS A 70 16.95 5.63 23.67
C LYS A 70 16.69 6.63 24.81
N GLY A 71 15.62 7.42 24.71
CA GLY A 71 15.27 8.40 25.75
C GLY A 71 15.04 7.76 27.13
N LEU A 72 14.40 6.59 27.18
CA LEU A 72 14.23 5.84 28.44
C LEU A 72 15.58 5.35 29.01
N LYS A 73 16.49 4.89 28.14
CA LYS A 73 17.83 4.48 28.57
C LYS A 73 18.61 5.66 29.15
N ASP A 74 18.64 6.78 28.43
CA ASP A 74 19.36 7.99 28.85
C ASP A 74 18.80 8.54 30.18
N ALA A 75 17.47 8.54 30.35
CA ALA A 75 16.83 8.94 31.60
C ALA A 75 17.18 8.02 32.79
N ASN A 76 17.23 6.71 32.56
CA ASN A 76 17.62 5.74 33.58
C ASN A 76 19.10 5.89 33.98
N GLU A 77 19.98 6.14 33.02
CA GLU A 77 21.41 6.41 33.28
C GLU A 77 21.58 7.69 34.10
N ALA A 78 20.85 8.76 33.76
CA ALA A 78 20.85 10.00 34.54
C ALA A 78 20.35 9.78 35.98
N LEU A 79 19.25 9.06 36.16
CA LEU A 79 18.73 8.71 37.50
C LEU A 79 19.73 7.88 38.31
N ALA A 80 20.43 6.94 37.67
CA ALA A 80 21.46 6.14 38.33
C ALA A 80 22.65 7.01 38.77
N ALA A 81 23.10 7.95 37.92
CA ALA A 81 24.16 8.90 38.26
C ALA A 81 23.77 9.79 39.44
N ILE A 82 22.56 10.34 39.45
CA ILE A 82 22.04 11.17 40.55
C ILE A 82 22.00 10.37 41.86
N ARG A 83 21.57 9.10 41.82
CA ARG A 83 21.54 8.22 43.01
C ARG A 83 22.94 7.94 43.56
N ARG A 84 23.92 7.70 42.69
CA ARG A 84 25.32 7.48 43.09
C ARG A 84 25.94 8.73 43.70
N ALA A 85 25.64 9.91 43.17
CA ALA A 85 26.15 11.19 43.70
C ALA A 85 25.55 11.59 45.06
N LYS A 86 24.49 10.90 45.51
CA LYS A 86 23.81 11.14 46.78
C LYS A 86 24.27 10.19 47.91
N GLN A 87 25.04 9.16 47.58
CA GLN A 87 25.71 8.26 48.54
C GLN A 87 27.10 8.79 48.85
#